data_AF-A0A1Z3N9Y3-F1
#
_entry.id   AF-A0A1Z3N9Y3-F1
#
_cell.length_a   1.000
_cell.length_b   1.000
_cell.length_c   1.000
_cell.angle_alpha   90.00
_cell.angle_beta   90.00
_cell.angle_gamma   90.00
#
_symmetry.space_group_name_H-M   'P 1'
#
loop_
_entity.id
_entity.type
_entity.pdbx_description
1 polymer ?
#
loop_
_entity_poly.entity_id
_entity_poly.type
_entity_poly.pdbx_seq_one_letter_code
_entity_poly.pdbx_strand_id
1 'polypeptide(L)'
;MKVLGFILTLFIAASAFGRLSDGKATFTVKDGKIVGAIQKGFHFNKEAPAAFVMKGAEIAPLVKEESQLIFAMPAKENEPFELGFYVCDDKKTVCEEHKITYMLSAGKLKSASEVKKADLAKPEVKASTGKVHKNHHGFIENDLEAAKVLAAKSKKNLLVDYGAPWCPACVRLETEVFGTKAFKSVTKDFVLVALNADMTVNKSFGKQYNIKAIPTVLILKPDGTELYRALDFAPADIYAQRIKDAKKNLQSAADLEKLAQAGDQKAIETLAENAYNALDMESSVKWYRQIDSQSDRFASAETSMAAKKARADKKTDEYFAILKKWADLKPQSFTGVTATNEWAEFLQNEKKELPADLKERLKANCEFLQNLTKSKADTVKWVAAWDVSPMAPVERAEALSMWKTSAEALGQKEEVVKIQKELQEEVRSLKLSEKRPGEVMATLYYFRQAGLPEIEESWLLKLEKADPNSYVPHMKLANYYVRNKAYEKALPQAKLAVELGEDLRLHNLQTLAEIQKELKQKDEAKKTIEIALAHPEVKEERFKEVLKSLEQLKKDL
;
A
#
# COMPACT_ATOMS: atom_id res chain seq x y z
N MET A 1 -4.41 -12.08 -60.10
CA MET A 1 -3.22 -11.22 -60.32
C MET A 1 -2.57 -10.99 -58.96
N LYS A 2 -1.53 -11.76 -58.63
CA LYS A 2 -0.10 -11.38 -58.63
C LYS A 2 0.19 -10.22 -57.66
N VAL A 3 0.59 -10.54 -56.42
CA VAL A 3 2.00 -10.68 -55.91
C VAL A 3 2.70 -9.33 -55.79
N LEU A 4 3.00 -8.90 -54.55
CA LEU A 4 4.37 -8.70 -54.08
C LEU A 4 4.39 -8.50 -52.56
N GLY A 5 5.14 -9.35 -51.86
CA GLY A 5 5.51 -9.16 -50.46
C GLY A 5 6.75 -8.29 -50.33
N PHE A 6 6.90 -7.65 -49.17
CA PHE A 6 8.18 -7.22 -48.62
C PHE A 6 8.14 -7.41 -47.10
N ILE A 7 9.04 -8.26 -46.61
CA ILE A 7 9.46 -8.34 -45.20
C ILE A 7 10.51 -7.24 -45.02
N LEU A 8 10.38 -6.34 -44.03
CA LEU A 8 11.50 -5.92 -43.16
C LEU A 8 11.09 -4.97 -42.02
N THR A 9 11.53 -5.35 -40.81
CA THR A 9 12.01 -4.53 -39.67
C THR A 9 11.10 -3.58 -38.88
N LEU A 10 11.09 -3.84 -37.56
CA LEU A 10 10.95 -2.92 -36.43
C LEU A 10 11.14 -1.43 -36.76
N PHE A 11 10.19 -0.59 -36.35
CA PHE A 11 10.49 0.71 -35.76
C PHE A 11 9.53 1.00 -34.60
N ILE A 12 10.10 1.00 -33.39
CA ILE A 12 9.56 1.69 -32.23
C ILE A 12 9.65 3.19 -32.54
N ALA A 13 8.52 3.88 -32.56
CA ALA A 13 8.49 5.35 -32.49
C ALA A 13 7.85 5.75 -31.17
N ALA A 14 8.67 5.79 -30.11
CA ALA A 14 8.37 6.60 -28.94
C ALA A 14 8.49 8.07 -29.38
N SER A 15 7.36 8.75 -29.58
CA SER A 15 7.35 10.21 -29.64
C SER A 15 7.15 10.72 -28.22
N ALA A 16 8.26 11.08 -27.57
CA ALA A 16 8.23 11.96 -26.41
C ALA A 16 7.65 13.30 -26.88
N PHE A 17 6.47 13.68 -26.40
CA PHE A 17 5.97 15.04 -26.55
C PHE A 17 6.93 15.97 -25.78
N GLY A 18 7.68 16.80 -26.51
CA GLY A 18 8.55 17.81 -25.90
C GLY A 18 7.73 18.80 -25.08
N ARG A 19 8.19 19.09 -23.86
CA ARG A 19 7.56 20.04 -22.94
C ARG A 19 7.89 21.47 -23.36
N LEU A 20 7.03 22.43 -23.02
CA LEU A 20 7.19 23.83 -23.44
C LEU A 20 8.50 24.44 -22.96
N SER A 21 8.91 24.04 -21.76
CA SER A 21 10.12 24.53 -21.09
C SER A 21 11.36 23.64 -21.28
N ASP A 22 11.28 22.57 -22.09
CA ASP A 22 12.44 21.74 -22.42
C ASP A 22 13.53 22.58 -23.12
N GLY A 23 14.77 22.50 -22.61
CA GLY A 23 15.92 23.24 -23.14
C GLY A 23 15.91 24.76 -22.88
N LYS A 24 14.99 25.27 -22.05
CA LYS A 24 14.92 26.72 -21.73
C LYS A 24 15.85 27.14 -20.60
N ALA A 25 16.28 26.20 -19.76
CA ALA A 25 17.28 26.41 -18.73
C ALA A 25 18.61 25.74 -19.11
N THR A 26 19.71 26.44 -18.88
CA THR A 26 21.08 25.94 -19.11
C THR A 26 21.92 26.14 -17.88
N PHE A 27 22.72 25.14 -17.49
CA PHE A 27 23.62 25.23 -16.34
C PHE A 27 25.08 25.19 -16.78
N THR A 28 25.87 26.12 -16.25
CA THR A 28 27.30 26.24 -16.56
C THR A 28 28.11 26.45 -15.28
N VAL A 29 29.42 26.20 -15.32
CA VAL A 29 30.30 26.54 -14.20
C VAL A 29 30.84 27.95 -14.40
N LYS A 30 30.64 28.81 -13.42
CA LYS A 30 31.18 30.17 -13.39
C LYS A 30 31.63 30.51 -11.96
N ASP A 31 32.85 31.01 -11.82
CA ASP A 31 33.44 31.42 -10.53
C ASP A 31 33.34 30.36 -9.42
N GLY A 32 33.56 29.09 -9.78
CA GLY A 32 33.49 27.98 -8.83
C GLY A 32 32.08 27.69 -8.31
N LYS A 33 31.04 28.04 -9.08
CA LYS A 33 29.63 27.75 -8.80
C LYS A 33 28.94 27.21 -10.04
N ILE A 34 27.88 26.45 -9.84
CA ILE A 34 26.98 26.04 -10.91
C ILE A 34 25.92 27.13 -11.06
N VAL A 35 25.86 27.74 -12.23
CA VAL A 35 24.95 28.84 -12.53
C VAL A 35 23.96 28.42 -13.60
N GLY A 36 22.68 28.39 -13.21
CA GLY A 36 21.53 28.22 -14.09
C GLY A 36 21.11 29.55 -14.68
N ALA A 37 21.15 29.64 -16.01
CA ALA A 37 20.58 30.74 -16.78
C ALA A 37 19.30 30.26 -17.46
N ILE A 38 18.36 31.19 -17.67
CA ILE A 38 17.06 30.92 -18.27
C ILE A 38 16.86 31.76 -19.54
N GLN A 39 16.26 31.16 -20.57
CA GLN A 39 15.93 31.83 -21.81
C GLN A 39 14.81 32.87 -21.58
N LYS A 40 14.94 34.06 -22.20
CA LYS A 40 13.91 35.11 -22.19
C LYS A 40 12.52 34.54 -22.58
N GLY A 41 11.49 34.92 -21.83
CA GLY A 41 10.15 34.35 -21.96
C GLY A 41 9.86 33.24 -20.94
N PHE A 42 10.87 32.87 -20.13
CA PHE A 42 10.77 31.90 -19.05
C PHE A 42 11.54 32.39 -17.82
N HIS A 43 11.14 31.89 -16.64
CA HIS A 43 11.81 32.10 -15.38
C HIS A 43 11.89 30.81 -14.56
N PHE A 44 12.85 30.75 -13.63
CA PHE A 44 12.85 29.73 -12.59
C PHE A 44 11.73 30.01 -11.59
N ASN A 45 11.07 28.96 -11.10
CA ASN A 45 10.08 29.14 -10.06
C ASN A 45 10.78 29.38 -8.71
N LYS A 46 10.70 30.63 -8.19
CA LYS A 46 11.31 31.01 -6.92
C LYS A 46 10.67 30.30 -5.71
N GLU A 47 9.41 29.92 -5.81
CA GLU A 47 8.65 29.30 -4.73
C GLU A 47 8.78 27.76 -4.74
N ALA A 48 8.85 27.13 -5.91
CA ALA A 48 8.93 25.67 -6.04
C ALA A 48 10.31 25.10 -5.67
N PRO A 49 10.40 23.85 -5.19
CA PRO A 49 11.68 23.24 -4.83
C PRO A 49 12.71 23.29 -5.95
N ALA A 50 13.95 23.58 -5.59
CA ALA A 50 15.10 23.44 -6.47
C ALA A 50 16.24 22.90 -5.62
N ALA A 51 16.84 21.79 -6.07
CA ALA A 51 17.96 21.15 -5.38
C ALA A 51 18.74 20.35 -6.41
N PHE A 52 20.04 20.16 -6.18
CA PHE A 52 20.67 18.98 -6.75
C PHE A 52 20.76 17.86 -5.71
N VAL A 53 20.46 16.65 -6.17
CA VAL A 53 20.52 15.43 -5.39
C VAL A 53 21.85 14.75 -5.67
N MET A 54 22.66 14.62 -4.64
CA MET A 54 23.90 13.84 -4.66
C MET A 54 23.85 12.80 -3.57
N LYS A 55 23.91 11.51 -3.96
CA LYS A 55 23.91 10.38 -3.00
C LYS A 55 22.77 10.45 -1.98
N GLY A 56 21.57 10.86 -2.41
CA GLY A 56 20.38 10.97 -1.56
C GLY A 56 20.34 12.20 -0.64
N ALA A 57 21.37 13.05 -0.64
CA ALA A 57 21.34 14.35 0.02
C ALA A 57 20.86 15.43 -0.97
N GLU A 58 19.84 16.19 -0.57
CA GLU A 58 19.38 17.37 -1.29
C GLU A 58 20.22 18.58 -0.90
N ILE A 59 20.79 19.25 -1.91
CA ILE A 59 21.56 20.48 -1.71
C ILE A 59 20.80 21.63 -2.36
N ALA A 60 20.28 22.52 -1.51
CA ALA A 60 19.58 23.72 -1.91
C ALA A 60 20.52 24.71 -2.65
N PRO A 61 19.97 25.56 -3.54
CA PRO A 61 20.73 26.61 -4.18
C PRO A 61 21.21 27.67 -3.16
N LEU A 62 22.39 28.20 -3.41
CA LEU A 62 22.93 29.40 -2.74
C LEU A 62 22.13 30.66 -3.11
N VAL A 63 21.61 30.71 -4.34
CA VAL A 63 20.74 31.80 -4.82
C VAL A 63 19.59 31.19 -5.60
N LYS A 64 18.36 31.58 -5.22
CA LYS A 64 17.12 31.12 -5.83
C LYS A 64 16.28 32.32 -6.22
N GLU A 65 16.43 32.76 -7.46
CA GLU A 65 15.70 33.89 -8.03
C GLU A 65 15.07 33.49 -9.36
N GLU A 66 14.04 34.23 -9.79
CA GLU A 66 13.34 33.96 -11.05
C GLU A 66 14.29 34.01 -12.27
N SER A 67 15.32 34.86 -12.22
CA SER A 67 16.30 35.01 -13.29
C SER A 67 17.48 34.06 -13.23
N GLN A 68 17.77 33.45 -12.07
CA GLN A 68 19.00 32.69 -11.87
C GLN A 68 18.91 31.72 -10.69
N LEU A 69 19.43 30.50 -10.91
CA LEU A 69 19.75 29.56 -9.84
C LEU A 69 21.28 29.45 -9.69
N ILE A 70 21.79 29.53 -8.47
CA ILE A 70 23.20 29.33 -8.20
C ILE A 70 23.35 28.23 -7.17
N PHE A 71 24.12 27.20 -7.50
CA PHE A 71 24.44 26.10 -6.61
C PHE A 71 25.94 26.11 -6.28
N ALA A 72 26.27 25.61 -5.09
CA ALA A 72 27.64 25.28 -4.76
C ALA A 72 28.16 24.18 -5.71
N MET A 73 29.46 24.16 -5.95
CA MET A 73 30.07 23.06 -6.70
C MET A 73 29.99 21.76 -5.91
N PRO A 74 29.75 20.62 -6.58
CA PRO A 74 29.86 19.32 -5.94
C PRO A 74 31.29 19.13 -5.42
N ALA A 75 31.43 18.53 -4.23
CA ALA A 75 32.73 18.38 -3.57
C ALA A 75 33.72 17.46 -4.32
N LYS A 76 33.24 16.71 -5.33
CA LYS A 76 34.03 15.78 -6.13
C LYS A 76 33.70 15.93 -7.61
N GLU A 77 34.73 15.97 -8.45
CA GLU A 77 34.59 15.83 -9.90
C GLU A 77 34.32 14.37 -10.30
N ASN A 78 33.79 14.21 -11.51
CA ASN A 78 33.42 12.98 -12.20
C ASN A 78 32.39 12.12 -11.45
N GLU A 79 31.58 12.75 -10.61
CA GLU A 79 30.44 12.13 -9.95
C GLU A 79 29.14 12.69 -10.55
N PRO A 80 28.22 11.85 -11.04
CA PRO A 80 26.94 12.32 -11.55
C PRO A 80 26.03 12.78 -10.41
N PHE A 81 25.32 13.87 -10.64
CA PHE A 81 24.31 14.39 -9.73
C PHE A 81 23.09 14.81 -10.52
N GLU A 82 21.91 14.70 -9.91
CA GLU A 82 20.65 15.10 -10.56
C GLU A 82 20.26 16.49 -10.09
N LEU A 83 20.06 17.42 -11.01
CA LEU A 83 19.59 18.76 -10.72
C LEU A 83 18.10 18.85 -11.00
N GLY A 84 17.31 19.02 -9.92
CA GLY A 84 15.87 19.22 -9.95
C GLY A 84 15.50 20.70 -9.82
N PHE A 85 14.68 21.21 -10.74
CA PHE A 85 14.22 22.61 -10.73
C PHE A 85 12.93 22.76 -11.54
N TYR A 86 12.23 23.89 -11.36
CA TYR A 86 11.03 24.20 -12.13
C TYR A 86 11.26 25.41 -13.04
N VAL A 87 10.76 25.31 -14.27
CA VAL A 87 10.77 26.41 -15.25
C VAL A 87 9.35 26.76 -15.59
N CYS A 88 9.04 28.04 -15.47
CA CYS A 88 7.74 28.61 -15.83
C CYS A 88 7.90 29.53 -17.04
N ASP A 89 6.86 29.67 -17.85
CA ASP A 89 6.82 30.77 -18.82
C ASP A 89 6.52 32.10 -18.12
N ASP A 90 6.97 33.23 -18.66
CA ASP A 90 6.82 34.55 -18.04
C ASP A 90 5.37 35.03 -17.90
N LYS A 91 4.44 34.45 -18.65
CA LYS A 91 3.01 34.72 -18.49
C LYS A 91 2.40 33.89 -17.35
N LYS A 92 3.20 33.07 -16.67
CA LYS A 92 2.84 32.20 -15.54
C LYS A 92 1.68 31.26 -15.90
N THR A 93 1.65 30.79 -17.14
CA THR A 93 0.59 29.90 -17.65
C THR A 93 0.92 28.42 -17.44
N VAL A 94 2.21 28.09 -17.47
CA VAL A 94 2.74 26.72 -17.36
C VAL A 94 4.02 26.76 -16.54
N CYS A 95 4.13 25.85 -15.58
CA CYS A 95 5.34 25.58 -14.80
C CYS A 95 5.61 24.07 -14.82
N GLU A 96 6.77 23.67 -15.33
CA GLU A 96 7.12 22.26 -15.52
C GLU A 96 8.39 21.91 -14.74
N GLU A 97 8.42 20.70 -14.17
CA GLU A 97 9.59 20.17 -13.46
C GLU A 97 10.66 19.67 -14.44
N HIS A 98 11.91 19.96 -14.15
CA HIS A 98 13.08 19.47 -14.87
C HIS A 98 14.00 18.71 -13.93
N LYS A 99 14.44 17.54 -14.39
CA LYS A 99 15.49 16.73 -13.75
C LYS A 99 16.56 16.46 -14.78
N ILE A 100 17.76 17.01 -14.55
CA ILE A 100 18.88 16.86 -15.46
C ILE A 100 20.06 16.28 -14.70
N THR A 101 20.56 15.13 -15.16
CA THR A 101 21.80 14.57 -14.64
C THR A 101 23.00 15.26 -15.25
N TYR A 102 23.83 15.85 -14.39
CA TYR A 102 25.10 16.45 -14.74
C TYR A 102 26.26 15.69 -14.12
N MET A 103 27.43 15.83 -14.72
CA MET A 103 28.70 15.43 -14.12
C MET A 103 29.68 16.59 -14.27
N LEU A 104 30.34 16.95 -13.17
CA LEU A 104 31.42 17.93 -13.22
C LEU A 104 32.70 17.23 -13.69
N SER A 105 33.33 17.65 -14.78
CA SER A 105 34.54 17.03 -15.30
C SER A 105 35.49 18.11 -15.81
N ALA A 106 36.69 18.22 -15.22
CA ALA A 106 37.68 19.24 -15.51
C ALA A 106 37.11 20.67 -15.40
N GLY A 107 36.42 20.96 -14.29
CA GLY A 107 35.81 22.26 -14.04
C GLY A 107 34.63 22.64 -14.94
N LYS A 108 34.11 21.72 -15.76
CA LYS A 108 32.95 21.96 -16.64
C LYS A 108 31.81 20.97 -16.35
N LEU A 109 30.57 21.44 -16.47
CA LEU A 109 29.41 20.56 -16.44
C LEU A 109 29.25 19.86 -17.79
N LYS A 110 29.05 18.54 -17.74
CA LYS A 110 28.64 17.72 -18.89
C LYS A 110 27.30 17.09 -18.56
N SER A 111 26.32 17.20 -19.45
CA SER A 111 25.03 16.53 -19.28
C SER A 111 25.15 15.05 -19.61
N ALA A 112 24.27 14.21 -19.05
CA ALA A 112 24.27 12.76 -19.32
C ALA A 112 24.15 12.39 -20.81
N SER A 113 23.61 13.29 -21.66
CA SER A 113 23.56 13.14 -23.12
C SER A 113 24.93 13.24 -23.82
N GLU A 114 25.96 13.80 -23.16
CA GLU A 114 27.31 14.00 -23.70
C GLU A 114 28.33 12.96 -23.20
N VAL A 115 27.94 12.08 -22.28
CA VAL A 115 28.80 11.02 -21.72
C VAL A 115 28.60 9.74 -22.53
N LYS A 116 29.66 9.26 -23.21
CA LYS A 116 29.60 8.03 -24.01
C LYS A 116 29.25 6.84 -23.11
N LYS A 117 28.34 5.98 -23.58
CA LYS A 117 27.85 4.76 -22.92
C LYS A 117 28.96 3.79 -22.46
N ALA A 118 30.17 3.92 -22.99
CA ALA A 118 31.34 3.12 -22.66
C ALA A 118 32.14 3.65 -21.45
N ASP A 119 31.93 4.90 -21.03
CA ASP A 119 32.53 5.48 -19.82
C ASP A 119 31.60 5.37 -18.60
N LEU A 120 30.39 4.84 -18.78
CA LEU A 120 29.54 4.37 -17.70
C LEU A 120 30.12 3.05 -17.19
N ALA A 121 31.16 3.16 -16.34
CA ALA A 121 31.48 2.07 -15.43
C ALA A 121 30.17 1.65 -14.73
N LYS A 122 29.84 0.35 -14.79
CA LYS A 122 28.82 -0.26 -13.93
C LYS A 122 29.02 0.29 -12.52
N PRO A 123 27.96 0.65 -11.78
CA PRO A 123 28.12 1.33 -10.51
C PRO A 123 28.95 0.44 -9.58
N GLU A 124 30.24 0.76 -9.45
CA GLU A 124 31.04 0.35 -8.31
C GLU A 124 30.59 1.24 -7.16
N VAL A 125 29.53 0.77 -6.51
CA VAL A 125 29.00 1.30 -5.27
C VAL A 125 30.07 1.14 -4.20
N LYS A 126 30.85 2.19 -3.95
CA LYS A 126 31.67 2.25 -2.74
C LYS A 126 30.74 2.51 -1.55
N ALA A 127 30.76 1.54 -0.64
CA ALA A 127 30.03 1.51 0.62
C ALA A 127 29.92 2.88 1.30
N SER A 128 28.70 3.21 1.73
CA SER A 128 28.48 4.20 2.79
C SER A 128 29.42 3.86 3.95
N THR A 129 30.42 4.70 4.19
CA THR A 129 31.27 4.66 5.37
C THR A 129 30.64 5.40 6.55
N GLY A 130 29.36 5.80 6.43
CA GLY A 130 28.56 6.33 7.52
C GLY A 130 28.07 5.21 8.43
N LYS A 131 27.90 5.51 9.71
CA LYS A 131 27.28 4.59 10.67
C LYS A 131 25.80 4.46 10.29
N VAL A 132 25.43 3.32 9.71
CA VAL A 132 24.04 3.04 9.30
C VAL A 132 23.11 3.15 10.50
N HIS A 133 22.05 3.94 10.40
CA HIS A 133 21.04 4.03 11.46
C HIS A 133 20.26 2.73 11.52
N LYS A 134 20.05 2.24 12.74
CA LYS A 134 19.27 1.03 12.99
C LYS A 134 18.25 1.28 14.08
N ASN A 135 17.06 0.71 13.92
CA ASN A 135 16.08 0.68 14.98
C ASN A 135 16.52 -0.24 16.13
N HIS A 136 15.74 -0.26 17.21
CA HIS A 136 15.99 -1.06 18.41
C HIS A 136 15.87 -2.58 18.20
N HIS A 137 15.42 -3.04 17.02
CA HIS A 137 15.41 -4.44 16.59
C HIS A 137 16.57 -4.80 15.65
N GLY A 138 17.38 -3.83 15.25
CA GLY A 138 18.56 -4.02 14.41
C GLY A 138 18.30 -3.91 12.91
N PHE A 139 17.11 -3.43 12.50
CA PHE A 139 16.79 -3.11 11.11
C PHE A 139 17.47 -1.82 10.70
N ILE A 140 18.10 -1.81 9.53
CA ILE A 140 18.59 -0.60 8.88
C ILE A 140 17.37 0.22 8.44
N GLU A 141 17.26 1.48 8.86
CA GLU A 141 16.08 2.29 8.56
C GLU A 141 16.28 3.15 7.31
N ASN A 142 15.40 2.97 6.31
CA ASN A 142 15.29 3.80 5.10
C ASN A 142 16.57 3.94 4.26
N ASP A 143 17.53 3.01 4.42
CA ASP A 143 18.79 2.97 3.66
C ASP A 143 18.97 1.60 2.99
N LEU A 144 18.17 1.38 1.94
CA LEU A 144 18.18 0.14 1.17
C LEU A 144 19.55 -0.14 0.53
N GLU A 145 20.27 0.90 0.10
CA GLU A 145 21.55 0.74 -0.58
C GLU A 145 22.65 0.31 0.39
N ALA A 146 22.72 0.89 1.60
CA ALA A 146 23.61 0.37 2.63
C ALA A 146 23.27 -1.06 3.03
N ALA A 147 21.98 -1.41 3.08
CA ALA A 147 21.55 -2.78 3.35
C ALA A 147 22.01 -3.75 2.25
N LYS A 148 21.87 -3.40 0.97
CA LYS A 148 22.35 -4.22 -0.18
C LYS A 148 23.87 -4.40 -0.15
N VAL A 149 24.62 -3.33 0.11
CA VAL A 149 26.09 -3.40 0.23
C VAL A 149 26.49 -4.34 1.37
N LEU A 150 25.84 -4.22 2.54
CA LEU A 150 26.10 -5.09 3.68
C LEU A 150 25.73 -6.55 3.37
N ALA A 151 24.62 -6.79 2.70
CA ALA A 151 24.15 -8.10 2.28
C ALA A 151 25.15 -8.77 1.32
N ALA A 152 25.60 -8.04 0.30
CA ALA A 152 26.63 -8.51 -0.64
C ALA A 152 27.95 -8.84 0.07
N LYS A 153 28.43 -7.95 0.95
CA LYS A 153 29.68 -8.15 1.70
C LYS A 153 29.61 -9.33 2.66
N SER A 154 28.47 -9.54 3.30
CA SER A 154 28.27 -10.62 4.27
C SER A 154 27.77 -11.93 3.64
N LYS A 155 27.51 -11.96 2.33
CA LYS A 155 26.91 -13.07 1.60
C LYS A 155 25.58 -13.52 2.24
N LYS A 156 24.79 -12.56 2.71
CA LYS A 156 23.48 -12.78 3.34
C LYS A 156 22.38 -12.23 2.44
N ASN A 157 21.20 -12.85 2.49
CA ASN A 157 20.00 -12.25 1.90
C ASN A 157 19.53 -11.06 2.74
N LEU A 158 18.74 -10.17 2.14
CA LEU A 158 18.02 -9.12 2.84
C LEU A 158 16.68 -9.65 3.33
N LEU A 159 16.25 -9.20 4.51
CA LEU A 159 14.86 -9.23 4.94
C LEU A 159 14.39 -7.78 5.01
N VAL A 160 13.48 -7.40 4.13
CA VAL A 160 12.96 -6.04 3.99
C VAL A 160 11.57 -5.98 4.60
N ASP A 161 11.38 -5.16 5.61
CA ASP A 161 10.06 -4.76 6.11
C ASP A 161 9.65 -3.45 5.40
N TYR A 162 8.60 -3.50 4.59
CA TYR A 162 8.02 -2.32 3.95
C TYR A 162 6.68 -2.00 4.61
N GLY A 163 6.64 -0.93 5.41
CA GLY A 163 5.54 -0.61 6.31
C GLY A 163 5.38 0.88 6.56
N ALA A 164 4.52 1.27 7.50
CA ALA A 164 4.31 2.67 7.89
C ALA A 164 3.93 2.75 9.38
N PRO A 165 4.24 3.86 10.09
CA PRO A 165 3.98 3.99 11.53
C PRO A 165 2.49 4.03 11.88
N TRP A 166 1.63 4.44 10.93
CA TRP A 166 0.17 4.45 11.09
C TRP A 166 -0.49 3.10 10.81
N CYS A 167 0.24 2.12 10.26
CA CYS A 167 -0.30 0.84 9.86
C CYS A 167 -0.39 -0.13 11.06
N PRO A 168 -1.59 -0.62 11.45
CA PRO A 168 -1.76 -1.47 12.63
C PRO A 168 -0.92 -2.74 12.61
N ALA A 169 -1.01 -3.51 11.53
CA ALA A 169 -0.27 -4.75 11.39
C ALA A 169 1.26 -4.51 11.38
N CYS A 170 1.71 -3.38 10.83
CA CYS A 170 3.12 -2.97 10.86
C CYS A 170 3.60 -2.73 12.30
N VAL A 171 2.80 -2.01 13.12
CA VAL A 171 3.10 -1.78 14.54
C VAL A 171 3.13 -3.10 15.32
N ARG A 172 2.21 -4.02 15.04
CA ARG A 172 2.22 -5.35 15.67
C ARG A 172 3.46 -6.16 15.30
N LEU A 173 3.91 -6.12 14.03
CA LEU A 173 5.15 -6.80 13.63
C LEU A 173 6.36 -6.24 14.39
N GLU A 174 6.52 -4.92 14.45
CA GLU A 174 7.59 -4.26 15.20
C GLU A 174 7.51 -4.68 16.69
N THR A 175 6.38 -4.45 17.35
CA THR A 175 6.27 -4.56 18.81
C THR A 175 6.11 -6.00 19.34
N GLU A 176 5.45 -6.89 18.60
CA GLU A 176 5.12 -8.25 19.05
C GLU A 176 6.00 -9.33 18.42
N VAL A 177 6.64 -9.07 17.26
CA VAL A 177 7.36 -10.10 16.49
C VAL A 177 8.86 -9.83 16.44
N PHE A 178 9.29 -8.68 15.90
CA PHE A 178 10.68 -8.43 15.55
C PHE A 178 11.63 -8.43 16.76
N GLY A 179 11.13 -8.03 17.94
CA GLY A 179 11.87 -8.09 19.20
C GLY A 179 12.09 -9.49 19.79
N THR A 180 11.31 -10.49 19.36
CA THR A 180 11.23 -11.80 20.04
C THR A 180 12.43 -12.72 19.78
N LYS A 181 12.67 -13.67 20.69
CA LYS A 181 13.71 -14.71 20.51
C LYS A 181 13.41 -15.60 19.30
N ALA A 182 12.13 -15.95 19.09
CA ALA A 182 11.69 -16.78 17.96
C ALA A 182 12.09 -16.13 16.63
N PHE A 183 11.70 -14.86 16.40
CA PHE A 183 12.05 -14.13 15.18
C PHE A 183 13.57 -13.95 15.01
N LYS A 184 14.27 -13.50 16.05
CA LYS A 184 15.73 -13.30 15.99
C LYS A 184 16.50 -14.58 15.67
N SER A 185 16.03 -15.73 16.17
CA SER A 185 16.70 -17.02 15.93
C SER A 185 16.68 -17.44 14.46
N VAL A 186 15.58 -17.14 13.76
CA VAL A 186 15.39 -17.52 12.35
C VAL A 186 15.90 -16.47 11.37
N THR A 187 16.20 -15.25 11.83
CA THR A 187 16.63 -14.12 11.00
C THR A 187 18.09 -13.66 11.17
N LYS A 188 18.87 -14.32 12.05
CA LYS A 188 20.28 -13.99 12.33
C LYS A 188 21.22 -13.98 11.11
N ASP A 189 20.84 -14.68 10.05
CA ASP A 189 21.56 -14.84 8.78
C ASP A 189 21.04 -13.92 7.68
N PHE A 190 20.15 -12.97 7.99
CA PHE A 190 19.75 -11.90 7.08
C PHE A 190 20.39 -10.56 7.43
N VAL A 191 20.40 -9.65 6.46
CA VAL A 191 20.51 -8.21 6.70
C VAL A 191 19.10 -7.64 6.79
N LEU A 192 18.74 -7.08 7.94
CA LEU A 192 17.40 -6.55 8.20
C LEU A 192 17.34 -5.08 7.76
N VAL A 193 16.30 -4.69 7.03
CA VAL A 193 16.05 -3.30 6.59
C VAL A 193 14.57 -2.98 6.71
N ALA A 194 14.23 -1.83 7.28
CA ALA A 194 12.88 -1.31 7.41
C ALA A 194 12.73 -0.07 6.52
N LEU A 195 11.71 -0.05 5.67
CA LEU A 195 11.43 1.02 4.72
C LEU A 195 10.03 1.59 5.01
N ASN A 196 9.98 2.88 5.35
CA ASN A 196 8.73 3.60 5.53
C ASN A 196 8.11 3.92 4.16
N ALA A 197 6.93 3.37 3.89
CA ALA A 197 6.17 3.52 2.66
C ALA A 197 5.76 4.97 2.34
N ASP A 198 5.61 5.82 3.36
CA ASP A 198 5.22 7.23 3.19
C ASP A 198 6.39 8.10 2.69
N MET A 199 7.64 7.65 2.88
CA MET A 199 8.81 8.44 2.50
C MET A 199 9.07 8.34 0.99
N THR A 200 9.20 9.49 0.34
CA THR A 200 9.45 9.61 -1.11
C THR A 200 10.64 8.78 -1.58
N VAL A 201 11.71 8.68 -0.77
CA VAL A 201 12.90 7.86 -1.06
C VAL A 201 12.59 6.37 -1.25
N ASN A 202 11.50 5.86 -0.64
CA ASN A 202 11.13 4.45 -0.67
C ASN A 202 10.01 4.13 -1.66
N LYS A 203 9.33 5.13 -2.24
CA LYS A 203 8.19 4.90 -3.16
C LYS A 203 8.58 4.06 -4.39
N SER A 204 9.81 4.25 -4.90
CA SER A 204 10.33 3.47 -6.03
C SER A 204 10.46 1.98 -5.71
N PHE A 205 10.77 1.62 -4.47
CA PHE A 205 10.83 0.24 -4.00
C PHE A 205 9.44 -0.41 -4.04
N GLY A 206 8.42 0.28 -3.51
CA GLY A 206 7.04 -0.19 -3.56
C GLY A 206 6.57 -0.45 -4.99
N LYS A 207 6.91 0.43 -5.93
CA LYS A 207 6.62 0.25 -7.38
C LYS A 207 7.40 -0.93 -7.97
N GLN A 208 8.70 -1.02 -7.70
CA GLN A 208 9.58 -2.07 -8.24
C GLN A 208 9.08 -3.48 -7.87
N TYR A 209 8.65 -3.67 -6.63
CA TYR A 209 8.18 -4.96 -6.12
C TYR A 209 6.65 -5.10 -6.16
N ASN A 210 5.94 -4.21 -6.86
CA ASN A 210 4.47 -4.22 -6.99
C ASN A 210 3.76 -4.41 -5.63
N ILE A 211 4.18 -3.63 -4.62
CA ILE A 211 3.61 -3.69 -3.27
C ILE A 211 2.27 -2.96 -3.28
N LYS A 212 1.18 -3.70 -3.05
CA LYS A 212 -0.19 -3.18 -3.05
C LYS A 212 -0.76 -2.94 -1.65
N ALA A 213 -0.13 -3.50 -0.62
CA ALA A 213 -0.57 -3.40 0.77
C ALA A 213 0.62 -3.48 1.73
N ILE A 214 0.43 -2.98 2.95
CA ILE A 214 1.43 -3.00 4.02
C ILE A 214 0.85 -3.67 5.29
N PRO A 215 1.70 -4.31 6.12
CA PRO A 215 3.13 -4.54 5.91
C PRO A 215 3.37 -5.59 4.83
N THR A 216 4.38 -5.36 3.98
CA THR A 216 4.92 -6.39 3.09
C THR A 216 6.35 -6.68 3.52
N VAL A 217 6.62 -7.94 3.87
CA VAL A 217 7.97 -8.42 4.22
C VAL A 217 8.52 -9.25 3.08
N LEU A 218 9.68 -8.85 2.54
CA LEU A 218 10.35 -9.54 1.44
C LEU A 218 11.67 -10.16 1.90
N ILE A 219 12.00 -11.36 1.40
CA ILE A 219 13.39 -11.84 1.42
C ILE A 219 13.96 -11.66 0.02
N LEU A 220 15.06 -10.91 -0.07
CA LEU A 220 15.71 -10.58 -1.34
C LEU A 220 17.14 -11.13 -1.36
N LYS A 221 17.61 -11.58 -2.53
CA LYS A 221 19.05 -11.73 -2.78
C LYS A 221 19.73 -10.35 -2.75
N PRO A 222 21.06 -10.28 -2.55
CA PRO A 222 21.82 -9.03 -2.67
C PRO A 222 21.65 -8.31 -4.02
N ASP A 223 21.35 -9.04 -5.10
CA ASP A 223 21.08 -8.48 -6.43
C ASP A 223 19.65 -7.93 -6.60
N GLY A 224 18.81 -8.05 -5.57
CA GLY A 224 17.42 -7.59 -5.58
C GLY A 224 16.40 -8.65 -6.03
N THR A 225 16.80 -9.87 -6.38
CA THR A 225 15.88 -10.95 -6.72
C THR A 225 14.99 -11.30 -5.52
N GLU A 226 13.67 -11.26 -5.69
CA GLU A 226 12.70 -11.69 -4.68
C GLU A 226 12.68 -13.21 -4.54
N LEU A 227 12.79 -13.69 -3.30
CA LEU A 227 12.79 -15.11 -2.94
C LEU A 227 11.57 -15.52 -2.11
N TYR A 228 10.97 -14.57 -1.42
CA TYR A 228 9.85 -14.80 -0.51
C TYR A 228 9.12 -13.49 -0.27
N ARG A 229 7.80 -13.61 -0.07
CA ARG A 229 6.92 -12.52 0.32
C ARG A 229 5.96 -12.99 1.40
N ALA A 230 5.87 -12.21 2.47
CA ALA A 230 4.78 -12.26 3.42
C ALA A 230 3.99 -10.96 3.39
N LEU A 231 2.68 -11.09 3.54
CA LEU A 231 1.76 -9.97 3.76
C LEU A 231 1.20 -10.10 5.17
N ASP A 232 0.97 -8.95 5.80
CA ASP A 232 0.27 -8.83 7.08
C ASP A 232 1.02 -9.36 8.30
N PHE A 233 0.41 -9.19 9.47
CA PHE A 233 0.86 -9.70 10.75
C PHE A 233 0.52 -11.19 10.93
N ALA A 234 1.37 -11.89 11.68
CA ALA A 234 1.00 -13.12 12.38
C ALA A 234 1.73 -13.18 13.73
N PRO A 235 1.22 -13.93 14.72
CA PRO A 235 1.87 -14.11 16.01
C PRO A 235 3.32 -14.58 15.88
N ALA A 236 4.18 -14.15 16.79
CA ALA A 236 5.63 -14.29 16.66
C ALA A 236 6.12 -15.71 16.35
N ASP A 237 5.58 -16.74 17.02
CA ASP A 237 5.97 -18.13 16.79
C ASP A 237 5.56 -18.62 15.40
N ILE A 238 4.35 -18.24 14.95
CA ILE A 238 3.83 -18.57 13.62
C ILE A 238 4.64 -17.84 12.55
N TYR A 239 4.92 -16.55 12.76
CA TYR A 239 5.70 -15.74 11.83
C TYR A 239 7.13 -16.27 11.69
N ALA A 240 7.78 -16.59 12.82
CA ALA A 240 9.11 -17.19 12.83
C ALA A 240 9.12 -18.57 12.16
N GLN A 241 8.09 -19.39 12.39
CA GLN A 241 7.94 -20.70 11.75
C GLN A 241 7.76 -20.57 10.23
N ARG A 242 6.94 -19.62 9.75
CA ARG A 242 6.78 -19.30 8.32
C ARG A 242 8.12 -18.93 7.67
N ILE A 243 8.91 -18.05 8.29
CA ILE A 243 10.26 -17.71 7.80
C ILE A 243 11.17 -18.93 7.81
N LYS A 244 11.17 -19.72 8.89
CA LYS A 244 11.99 -20.93 9.02
C LYS A 244 11.67 -21.96 7.93
N ASP A 245 10.40 -22.13 7.60
CA ASP A 245 9.98 -23.05 6.53
C ASP A 245 10.34 -22.50 5.15
N ALA A 246 10.13 -21.22 4.90
CA ALA A 246 10.56 -20.57 3.65
C ALA A 246 12.06 -20.73 3.42
N LYS A 247 12.87 -20.61 4.48
CA LYS A 247 14.34 -20.80 4.42
C LYS A 247 14.79 -22.18 3.95
N LYS A 248 13.96 -23.22 4.08
CA LYS A 248 14.28 -24.56 3.58
C LYS A 248 14.35 -24.60 2.05
N ASN A 249 13.64 -23.71 1.36
CA ASN A 249 13.57 -23.68 -0.09
C ASN A 249 13.33 -22.26 -0.63
N LEU A 250 14.27 -21.34 -0.38
CA LEU A 250 14.20 -20.00 -0.97
C LEU A 250 14.54 -20.06 -2.46
N GLN A 251 13.56 -19.77 -3.30
CA GLN A 251 13.68 -19.83 -4.75
C GLN A 251 13.06 -18.59 -5.40
N SER A 252 13.60 -18.20 -6.55
CA SER A 252 13.00 -17.12 -7.32
C SER A 252 11.67 -17.58 -7.92
N ALA A 253 10.78 -16.63 -8.25
CA ALA A 253 9.54 -16.96 -8.95
C ALA A 253 9.78 -17.77 -10.23
N ALA A 254 10.82 -17.41 -11.00
CA ALA A 254 11.19 -18.13 -12.23
C ALA A 254 11.64 -19.58 -11.98
N ASP A 255 12.32 -19.85 -10.86
CA ASP A 255 12.74 -21.22 -10.52
C ASP A 255 11.57 -22.04 -9.99
N LEU A 256 10.72 -21.43 -9.16
CA LEU A 256 9.47 -22.05 -8.70
C LEU A 256 8.56 -22.39 -9.89
N GLU A 257 8.44 -21.51 -10.89
CA GLU A 257 7.63 -21.77 -12.08
C GLU A 257 8.13 -22.98 -12.87
N LYS A 258 9.45 -23.15 -13.01
CA LYS A 258 10.03 -24.33 -13.68
C LYS A 258 9.70 -25.62 -12.92
N LEU A 259 9.79 -25.60 -11.60
CA LEU A 259 9.46 -26.76 -10.77
C LEU A 259 7.96 -27.07 -10.78
N ALA A 260 7.12 -26.02 -10.72
CA ALA A 260 5.69 -26.16 -10.83
C ALA A 260 5.27 -26.75 -12.19
N GLN A 261 5.90 -26.32 -13.29
CA GLN A 261 5.71 -26.92 -14.62
C GLN A 261 6.16 -28.39 -14.69
N ALA A 262 7.13 -28.78 -13.87
CA ALA A 262 7.55 -30.17 -13.71
C ALA A 262 6.65 -30.98 -12.74
N GLY A 263 5.58 -30.37 -12.20
CA GLY A 263 4.61 -31.02 -11.32
C GLY A 263 4.98 -30.98 -9.82
N ASP A 264 5.96 -30.18 -9.42
CA ASP A 264 6.30 -30.01 -8.00
C ASP A 264 5.17 -29.30 -7.25
N GLN A 265 4.46 -30.05 -6.40
CA GLN A 265 3.33 -29.53 -5.65
C GLN A 265 3.71 -28.42 -4.67
N LYS A 266 4.93 -28.46 -4.09
CA LYS A 266 5.36 -27.44 -3.13
C LYS A 266 5.70 -26.14 -3.83
N ALA A 267 6.27 -26.20 -5.03
CA ALA A 267 6.50 -25.03 -5.87
C ALA A 267 5.17 -24.39 -6.29
N ILE A 268 4.17 -25.19 -6.67
CA ILE A 268 2.81 -24.70 -6.97
C ILE A 268 2.19 -23.99 -5.77
N GLU A 269 2.23 -24.61 -4.59
CA GLU A 269 1.71 -24.00 -3.36
C GLU A 269 2.42 -22.68 -3.03
N THR A 270 3.75 -22.63 -3.17
CA THR A 270 4.55 -21.43 -2.89
C THR A 270 4.22 -20.29 -3.86
N LEU A 271 4.01 -20.59 -5.15
CA LEU A 271 3.57 -19.59 -6.13
C LEU A 271 2.16 -19.08 -5.81
N ALA A 272 1.26 -19.96 -5.37
CA ALA A 272 -0.09 -19.60 -4.98
C ALA A 272 -0.10 -18.66 -3.77
N GLU A 273 0.74 -18.93 -2.76
CA GLU A 273 0.92 -18.09 -1.57
C GLU A 273 1.57 -16.74 -1.90
N ASN A 274 2.61 -16.73 -2.74
CA ASN A 274 3.26 -15.49 -3.17
C ASN A 274 2.28 -14.58 -3.92
N ALA A 275 1.44 -15.15 -4.79
CA ALA A 275 0.40 -14.42 -5.49
C ALA A 275 -0.67 -13.89 -4.52
N TYR A 276 -1.09 -14.69 -3.53
CA TYR A 276 -2.01 -14.25 -2.47
C TYR A 276 -1.45 -13.04 -1.71
N ASN A 277 -0.19 -13.13 -1.26
CA ASN A 277 0.49 -12.06 -0.51
C ASN A 277 0.79 -10.83 -1.39
N ALA A 278 0.80 -10.97 -2.72
CA ALA A 278 0.90 -9.86 -3.67
C ALA A 278 -0.49 -9.24 -4.02
N LEU A 279 -1.56 -9.71 -3.38
CA LEU A 279 -2.96 -9.38 -3.70
C LEU A 279 -3.25 -9.59 -5.20
N ASP A 280 -2.73 -10.68 -5.75
CA ASP A 280 -3.05 -11.19 -7.08
C ASP A 280 -3.88 -12.47 -6.94
N MET A 281 -5.17 -12.28 -6.64
CA MET A 281 -6.10 -13.36 -6.35
C MET A 281 -6.32 -14.28 -7.54
N GLU A 282 -6.24 -13.75 -8.77
CA GLU A 282 -6.41 -14.55 -10.00
C GLU A 282 -5.27 -15.54 -10.16
N SER A 283 -4.01 -15.08 -10.07
CA SER A 283 -2.84 -15.96 -10.09
C SER A 283 -2.83 -16.94 -8.92
N SER A 284 -3.23 -16.49 -7.72
CA SER A 284 -3.32 -17.35 -6.53
C SER A 284 -4.29 -18.52 -6.73
N VAL A 285 -5.52 -18.23 -7.18
CA VAL A 285 -6.54 -19.24 -7.50
C VAL A 285 -6.06 -20.18 -8.60
N LYS A 286 -5.42 -19.66 -9.65
CA LYS A 286 -4.88 -20.47 -10.76
C LYS A 286 -3.89 -21.53 -10.27
N TRP A 287 -3.00 -21.18 -9.33
CA TRP A 287 -2.03 -22.14 -8.80
C TRP A 287 -2.66 -23.11 -7.80
N TYR A 288 -3.46 -22.64 -6.85
CA TYR A 288 -4.09 -23.52 -5.86
C TYR A 288 -4.99 -24.60 -6.48
N ARG A 289 -5.67 -24.30 -7.59
CA ARG A 289 -6.50 -25.29 -8.32
C ARG A 289 -5.69 -26.45 -8.90
N GLN A 290 -4.40 -26.30 -9.16
CA GLN A 290 -3.58 -27.37 -9.72
C GLN A 290 -3.24 -28.46 -8.70
N ILE A 291 -3.33 -28.15 -7.41
CA ILE A 291 -3.04 -29.08 -6.31
C ILE A 291 -4.28 -29.40 -5.46
N ASP A 292 -5.48 -29.05 -5.95
CA ASP A 292 -6.76 -29.18 -5.22
C ASP A 292 -6.64 -28.72 -3.76
N SER A 293 -6.01 -27.56 -3.55
CA SER A 293 -5.78 -27.04 -2.20
C SER A 293 -7.11 -26.87 -1.47
N GLN A 294 -7.08 -27.03 -0.15
CA GLN A 294 -8.16 -26.62 0.73
C GLN A 294 -7.62 -25.69 1.81
N SER A 295 -6.61 -24.89 1.50
CA SER A 295 -6.11 -23.86 2.42
C SER A 295 -7.15 -22.76 2.61
N ASP A 296 -7.15 -22.11 3.77
CA ASP A 296 -8.00 -20.95 4.04
C ASP A 296 -7.62 -19.75 3.14
N ARG A 297 -6.34 -19.64 2.76
CA ARG A 297 -5.88 -18.68 1.75
C ARG A 297 -6.48 -18.91 0.37
N PHE A 298 -6.58 -20.17 -0.08
CA PHE A 298 -7.25 -20.47 -1.34
C PHE A 298 -8.74 -20.13 -1.25
N ALA A 299 -9.39 -20.49 -0.13
CA ALA A 299 -10.77 -20.11 0.12
C ALA A 299 -10.96 -18.60 -0.01
N SER A 300 -10.13 -17.82 0.70
CA SER A 300 -10.15 -16.35 0.69
C SER A 300 -9.89 -15.77 -0.70
N ALA A 301 -8.95 -16.33 -1.47
CA ALA A 301 -8.65 -15.88 -2.82
C ALA A 301 -9.81 -16.14 -3.79
N GLU A 302 -10.41 -17.33 -3.73
CA GLU A 302 -11.49 -17.74 -4.62
C GLU A 302 -12.79 -16.97 -4.31
N THR A 303 -13.14 -16.80 -3.03
CA THR A 303 -14.30 -15.97 -2.63
C THR A 303 -14.11 -14.51 -3.04
N SER A 304 -12.92 -13.93 -2.83
CA SER A 304 -12.61 -12.54 -3.21
C SER A 304 -12.73 -12.33 -4.72
N MET A 305 -12.20 -13.25 -5.52
CA MET A 305 -12.30 -13.21 -6.99
C MET A 305 -13.75 -13.32 -7.45
N ALA A 306 -14.51 -14.25 -6.87
CA ALA A 306 -15.92 -14.45 -7.19
C ALA A 306 -16.78 -13.24 -6.83
N ALA A 307 -16.55 -12.64 -5.66
CA ALA A 307 -17.24 -11.42 -5.23
C ALA A 307 -16.96 -10.25 -6.18
N LYS A 308 -15.70 -10.07 -6.62
CA LYS A 308 -15.34 -9.04 -7.61
C LYS A 308 -16.10 -9.23 -8.92
N LYS A 309 -16.14 -10.47 -9.44
CA LYS A 309 -16.87 -10.82 -10.68
C LYS A 309 -18.38 -10.60 -10.52
N ALA A 310 -18.96 -11.03 -9.41
CA ALA A 310 -20.39 -10.86 -9.14
C ALA A 310 -20.82 -9.39 -9.12
N ARG A 311 -20.01 -8.52 -8.51
CA ARG A 311 -20.24 -7.06 -8.51
C ARG A 311 -20.16 -6.46 -9.92
N ALA A 312 -19.19 -6.91 -10.73
CA ALA A 312 -19.00 -6.41 -12.09
C ALA A 312 -20.12 -6.86 -13.05
N ASP A 313 -20.48 -8.15 -13.01
CA ASP A 313 -21.39 -8.77 -13.97
C ASP A 313 -22.86 -8.75 -13.51
N LYS A 314 -23.12 -8.38 -12.25
CA LYS A 314 -24.42 -8.52 -11.57
C LYS A 314 -24.96 -9.95 -11.61
N LYS A 315 -24.07 -10.95 -11.63
CA LYS A 315 -24.39 -12.39 -11.64
C LYS A 315 -23.85 -13.06 -10.38
N THR A 316 -24.71 -13.75 -9.66
CA THR A 316 -24.44 -14.18 -8.28
C THR A 316 -24.40 -15.68 -8.09
N ASP A 317 -24.92 -16.48 -9.03
CA ASP A 317 -25.02 -17.93 -8.89
C ASP A 317 -23.66 -18.60 -8.67
N GLU A 318 -22.65 -18.22 -9.47
CA GLU A 318 -21.27 -18.71 -9.32
C GLU A 318 -20.66 -18.27 -7.98
N TYR A 319 -20.95 -17.04 -7.54
CA TYR A 319 -20.47 -16.53 -6.26
C TYR A 319 -21.08 -17.29 -5.08
N PHE A 320 -22.39 -17.52 -5.07
CA PHE A 320 -23.05 -18.32 -4.03
C PHE A 320 -22.57 -19.77 -4.03
N ALA A 321 -22.34 -20.37 -5.19
CA ALA A 321 -21.77 -21.72 -5.26
C ALA A 321 -20.38 -21.78 -4.59
N ILE A 322 -19.56 -20.76 -4.79
CA ILE A 322 -18.23 -20.64 -4.16
C ILE A 322 -18.34 -20.39 -2.65
N LEU A 323 -19.23 -19.49 -2.21
CA LEU A 323 -19.48 -19.26 -0.78
C LEU A 323 -19.94 -20.54 -0.08
N LYS A 324 -20.92 -21.24 -0.68
CA LYS A 324 -21.43 -22.52 -0.16
C LYS A 324 -20.33 -23.58 -0.10
N LYS A 325 -19.53 -23.72 -1.16
CA LYS A 325 -18.38 -24.65 -1.19
C LYS A 325 -17.44 -24.44 -0.01
N TRP A 326 -17.04 -23.19 0.26
CA TRP A 326 -16.08 -22.91 1.32
C TRP A 326 -16.69 -22.96 2.73
N ALA A 327 -17.96 -22.60 2.86
CA ALA A 327 -18.73 -22.86 4.08
C ALA A 327 -18.86 -24.37 4.37
N ASP A 328 -18.96 -25.23 3.34
CA ASP A 328 -18.99 -26.68 3.46
C ASP A 328 -17.62 -27.28 3.85
N LEU A 329 -16.55 -26.87 3.17
CA LEU A 329 -15.21 -27.43 3.38
C LEU A 329 -14.51 -26.92 4.65
N LYS A 330 -14.81 -25.68 5.07
CA LYS A 330 -14.09 -25.00 6.16
C LYS A 330 -15.02 -24.24 7.13
N PRO A 331 -16.07 -24.89 7.68
CA PRO A 331 -17.11 -24.21 8.45
C PRO A 331 -16.62 -23.45 9.70
N GLN A 332 -15.46 -23.83 10.25
CA GLN A 332 -14.84 -23.22 11.43
C GLN A 332 -13.52 -22.50 11.09
N SER A 333 -13.37 -22.02 9.85
CA SER A 333 -12.28 -21.10 9.50
C SER A 333 -12.80 -19.66 9.46
N PHE A 334 -11.89 -18.69 9.41
CA PHE A 334 -12.26 -17.30 9.14
C PHE A 334 -13.12 -17.23 7.87
N THR A 335 -12.62 -17.77 6.75
CA THR A 335 -13.29 -17.67 5.45
C THR A 335 -14.61 -18.43 5.42
N GLY A 336 -14.74 -19.58 6.07
CA GLY A 336 -16.00 -20.34 6.04
C GLY A 336 -17.10 -19.66 6.85
N VAL A 337 -16.76 -19.08 8.00
CA VAL A 337 -17.70 -18.29 8.80
C VAL A 337 -18.09 -17.03 8.04
N THR A 338 -17.13 -16.27 7.49
CA THR A 338 -17.45 -15.06 6.71
C THR A 338 -18.20 -15.40 5.43
N ALA A 339 -17.88 -16.48 4.73
CA ALA A 339 -18.61 -16.88 3.52
C ALA A 339 -20.09 -17.17 3.80
N THR A 340 -20.39 -17.81 4.94
CA THR A 340 -21.77 -18.04 5.39
C THR A 340 -22.49 -16.71 5.68
N ASN A 341 -21.82 -15.79 6.38
CA ASN A 341 -22.37 -14.48 6.70
C ASN A 341 -22.59 -13.62 5.44
N GLU A 342 -21.61 -13.56 4.54
CA GLU A 342 -21.68 -12.85 3.26
C GLU A 342 -22.83 -13.38 2.38
N TRP A 343 -23.03 -14.70 2.35
CA TRP A 343 -24.14 -15.29 1.61
C TRP A 343 -25.49 -14.80 2.15
N ALA A 344 -25.65 -14.77 3.47
CA ALA A 344 -26.87 -14.29 4.11
C ALA A 344 -27.09 -12.79 3.87
N GLU A 345 -26.06 -11.97 4.09
CA GLU A 345 -26.11 -10.52 3.87
C GLU A 345 -26.52 -10.20 2.43
N PHE A 346 -25.94 -10.89 1.45
CA PHE A 346 -26.26 -10.66 0.06
C PHE A 346 -27.73 -10.96 -0.26
N LEU A 347 -28.25 -12.11 0.18
CA LEU A 347 -29.64 -12.47 -0.04
C LEU A 347 -30.60 -11.48 0.65
N GLN A 348 -30.27 -11.03 1.85
CA GLN A 348 -31.06 -10.04 2.57
C GLN A 348 -31.07 -8.68 1.87
N ASN A 349 -29.93 -8.23 1.32
CA ASN A 349 -29.84 -7.01 0.53
C ASN A 349 -30.71 -7.08 -0.74
N GLU A 350 -30.85 -8.27 -1.33
CA GLU A 350 -31.77 -8.54 -2.43
C GLU A 350 -33.21 -8.83 -1.98
N LYS A 351 -33.51 -8.74 -0.67
CA LYS A 351 -34.81 -9.05 -0.06
C LYS A 351 -35.30 -10.48 -0.36
N LYS A 352 -34.37 -11.42 -0.51
CA LYS A 352 -34.64 -12.84 -0.72
C LYS A 352 -34.71 -13.59 0.61
N GLU A 353 -35.49 -14.66 0.67
CA GLU A 353 -35.50 -15.55 1.82
C GLU A 353 -34.21 -16.36 1.91
N LEU A 354 -33.76 -16.60 3.15
CA LEU A 354 -32.61 -17.45 3.41
C LEU A 354 -32.98 -18.94 3.23
N PRO A 355 -32.25 -19.71 2.40
CA PRO A 355 -32.40 -21.15 2.28
C PRO A 355 -32.27 -21.89 3.61
N ALA A 356 -32.89 -23.07 3.73
CA ALA A 356 -32.88 -23.85 4.96
C ALA A 356 -31.45 -24.29 5.38
N ASP A 357 -30.63 -24.69 4.41
CA ASP A 357 -29.23 -25.08 4.64
C ASP A 357 -28.39 -23.88 5.09
N LEU A 358 -28.61 -22.70 4.52
CA LEU A 358 -27.96 -21.46 4.97
C LEU A 358 -28.37 -21.12 6.42
N LYS A 359 -29.65 -21.24 6.77
CA LYS A 359 -30.11 -21.04 8.16
C LYS A 359 -29.45 -22.02 9.14
N GLU A 360 -29.25 -23.27 8.75
CA GLU A 360 -28.56 -24.27 9.57
C GLU A 360 -27.08 -23.90 9.79
N ARG A 361 -26.39 -23.46 8.74
CA ARG A 361 -24.99 -22.98 8.83
C ARG A 361 -24.86 -21.76 9.73
N LEU A 362 -25.78 -20.80 9.62
CA LEU A 362 -25.79 -19.62 10.47
C LEU A 362 -25.95 -20.00 11.95
N LYS A 363 -26.77 -21.03 12.27
CA LYS A 363 -26.88 -21.55 13.64
C LYS A 363 -25.57 -22.18 14.11
N ALA A 364 -24.93 -23.00 13.26
CA ALA A 364 -23.63 -23.59 13.55
C ALA A 364 -22.55 -22.51 13.75
N ASN A 365 -22.56 -21.43 12.96
CA ASN A 365 -21.69 -20.26 13.16
C ASN A 365 -21.94 -19.63 14.53
N CYS A 366 -23.21 -19.40 14.91
CA CYS A 366 -23.54 -18.84 16.23
C CYS A 366 -23.00 -19.72 17.37
N GLU A 367 -23.23 -21.04 17.34
CA GLU A 367 -22.73 -21.97 18.36
C GLU A 367 -21.21 -21.97 18.43
N PHE A 368 -20.56 -22.00 17.27
CA PHE A 368 -19.12 -21.99 17.15
C PHE A 368 -18.53 -20.69 17.75
N LEU A 369 -19.03 -19.52 17.33
CA LEU A 369 -18.52 -18.22 17.76
C LEU A 369 -18.88 -17.90 19.23
N GLN A 370 -20.03 -18.36 19.71
CA GLN A 370 -20.37 -18.30 21.13
C GLN A 370 -19.34 -19.06 21.97
N ASN A 371 -18.92 -20.25 21.54
CA ASN A 371 -17.91 -21.01 22.25
C ASN A 371 -16.54 -20.33 22.18
N LEU A 372 -16.17 -19.81 21.01
CA LEU A 372 -14.92 -19.10 20.79
C LEU A 372 -14.76 -17.86 21.67
N THR A 373 -15.85 -17.12 21.90
CA THR A 373 -15.83 -15.82 22.62
C THR A 373 -15.92 -15.93 24.15
N LYS A 374 -16.04 -17.15 24.72
CA LYS A 374 -16.10 -17.39 26.18
C LYS A 374 -14.84 -16.96 26.94
N SER A 375 -13.69 -17.01 26.29
CA SER A 375 -12.39 -16.74 26.90
C SER A 375 -11.52 -15.97 25.92
N LYS A 376 -11.11 -14.75 26.30
CA LYS A 376 -10.27 -13.90 25.44
C LYS A 376 -8.95 -14.58 25.06
N ALA A 377 -8.34 -15.31 25.99
CA ALA A 377 -7.10 -16.03 25.72
C ALA A 377 -7.30 -17.17 24.71
N ASP A 378 -8.41 -17.91 24.83
CA ASP A 378 -8.74 -18.98 23.90
C ASP A 378 -9.14 -18.42 22.52
N THR A 379 -9.87 -17.29 22.49
CA THR A 379 -10.17 -16.59 21.24
C THR A 379 -8.89 -16.22 20.51
N VAL A 380 -7.94 -15.58 21.19
CA VAL A 380 -6.65 -15.19 20.60
C VAL A 380 -5.90 -16.41 20.07
N LYS A 381 -5.78 -17.48 20.87
CA LYS A 381 -5.09 -18.71 20.47
C LYS A 381 -5.71 -19.34 19.23
N TRP A 382 -7.03 -19.34 19.15
CA TRP A 382 -7.75 -20.01 18.08
C TRP A 382 -7.80 -19.17 16.80
N VAL A 383 -8.01 -17.85 16.92
CA VAL A 383 -7.90 -16.89 15.80
C VAL A 383 -6.47 -16.82 15.26
N ALA A 384 -5.46 -17.00 16.11
CA ALA A 384 -4.06 -17.15 15.70
C ALA A 384 -3.82 -18.41 14.85
N ALA A 385 -4.62 -19.46 15.01
CA ALA A 385 -4.52 -20.69 14.23
C ALA A 385 -5.19 -20.56 12.85
N TRP A 386 -5.97 -19.50 12.61
CA TRP A 386 -6.45 -19.18 11.26
C TRP A 386 -5.30 -18.72 10.38
N ASP A 387 -5.26 -19.24 9.15
CA ASP A 387 -4.19 -18.92 8.20
C ASP A 387 -4.31 -17.47 7.67
N VAL A 388 -5.53 -16.94 7.73
CA VAL A 388 -5.91 -15.52 7.56
C VAL A 388 -6.41 -15.02 8.92
N SER A 389 -5.77 -13.99 9.48
CA SER A 389 -6.05 -13.50 10.84
C SER A 389 -6.41 -12.01 10.82
N PRO A 390 -7.23 -11.49 11.77
CA PRO A 390 -7.56 -10.08 11.81
C PRO A 390 -6.30 -9.21 12.00
N MET A 391 -6.23 -8.15 11.19
CA MET A 391 -5.17 -7.14 11.23
C MET A 391 -5.10 -6.37 12.55
N ALA A 392 -6.21 -6.37 13.31
CA ALA A 392 -6.40 -5.62 14.55
C ALA A 392 -6.19 -6.53 15.78
N PRO A 393 -5.58 -6.06 16.89
CA PRO A 393 -5.39 -6.82 18.14
C PRO A 393 -6.69 -6.90 18.96
N VAL A 394 -7.78 -7.26 18.30
CA VAL A 394 -9.15 -7.27 18.83
C VAL A 394 -9.86 -8.54 18.39
N GLU A 395 -9.16 -9.67 18.45
CA GLU A 395 -9.61 -10.99 17.99
C GLU A 395 -10.99 -11.37 18.56
N ARG A 396 -11.25 -11.04 19.83
CA ARG A 396 -12.56 -11.25 20.45
C ARG A 396 -13.65 -10.32 19.92
N ALA A 397 -13.33 -9.06 19.60
CA ALA A 397 -14.29 -8.13 18.99
C ALA A 397 -14.66 -8.59 17.57
N GLU A 398 -13.71 -9.15 16.82
CA GLU A 398 -13.97 -9.76 15.51
C GLU A 398 -14.91 -10.95 15.61
N ALA A 399 -14.62 -11.89 16.50
CA ALA A 399 -15.49 -13.04 16.72
C ALA A 399 -16.91 -12.63 17.18
N LEU A 400 -17.02 -11.63 18.06
CA LEU A 400 -18.31 -11.06 18.47
C LEU A 400 -19.04 -10.38 17.31
N SER A 401 -18.33 -9.65 16.44
CA SER A 401 -18.92 -9.01 15.27
C SER A 401 -19.45 -10.05 14.27
N MET A 402 -18.66 -11.08 13.97
CA MET A 402 -19.07 -12.19 13.09
C MET A 402 -20.29 -12.92 13.66
N TRP A 403 -20.34 -13.10 14.98
CA TRP A 403 -21.45 -13.76 15.66
C TRP A 403 -22.72 -12.93 15.57
N LYS A 404 -22.59 -11.62 15.83
CA LYS A 404 -23.68 -10.68 15.72
C LYS A 404 -24.30 -10.74 14.32
N THR A 405 -23.49 -10.73 13.27
CA THR A 405 -23.98 -10.84 11.88
C THR A 405 -24.75 -12.13 11.64
N SER A 406 -24.27 -13.27 12.13
CA SER A 406 -25.00 -14.55 12.00
C SER A 406 -26.34 -14.52 12.74
N ALA A 407 -26.37 -13.95 13.96
CA ALA A 407 -27.57 -13.84 14.79
C ALA A 407 -28.60 -12.86 14.19
N GLU A 408 -28.14 -11.74 13.64
CA GLU A 408 -28.96 -10.78 12.89
C GLU A 408 -29.60 -11.44 11.67
N ALA A 409 -28.83 -12.22 10.91
CA ALA A 409 -29.35 -12.95 9.75
C ALA A 409 -30.47 -13.93 10.11
N LEU A 410 -30.37 -14.57 11.28
CA LEU A 410 -31.38 -15.47 11.83
C LEU A 410 -32.56 -14.77 12.52
N GLY A 411 -32.53 -13.44 12.66
CA GLY A 411 -33.55 -12.68 13.37
C GLY A 411 -33.57 -12.92 14.89
N GLN A 412 -32.45 -13.36 15.48
CA GLN A 412 -32.31 -13.67 16.92
C GLN A 412 -32.14 -12.39 17.76
N LYS A 413 -33.20 -11.57 17.85
CA LYS A 413 -33.13 -10.22 18.45
C LYS A 413 -32.54 -10.17 19.86
N GLU A 414 -32.92 -11.10 20.74
CA GLU A 414 -32.43 -11.14 22.12
C GLU A 414 -30.92 -11.43 22.17
N GLU A 415 -30.46 -12.39 21.38
CA GLU A 415 -29.03 -12.72 21.30
C GLU A 415 -28.24 -11.55 20.70
N VAL A 416 -28.76 -10.90 19.66
CA VAL A 416 -28.13 -9.70 19.08
C VAL A 416 -27.93 -8.60 20.12
N VAL A 417 -28.92 -8.33 20.97
CA VAL A 417 -28.81 -7.34 22.05
C VAL A 417 -27.72 -7.73 23.06
N LYS A 418 -27.64 -9.01 23.41
CA LYS A 418 -26.61 -9.52 24.33
C LYS A 418 -25.21 -9.41 23.72
N ILE A 419 -25.02 -9.88 22.48
CA ILE A 419 -23.74 -9.80 21.76
C ILE A 419 -23.33 -8.32 21.60
N GLN A 420 -24.27 -7.43 21.27
CA GLN A 420 -24.02 -5.99 21.15
C GLN A 420 -23.46 -5.42 22.45
N LYS A 421 -24.02 -5.80 23.60
CA LYS A 421 -23.52 -5.37 24.92
C LYS A 421 -22.10 -5.90 25.18
N GLU A 422 -21.85 -7.18 24.91
CA GLU A 422 -20.51 -7.77 25.06
C GLU A 422 -19.47 -7.12 24.15
N LEU A 423 -19.85 -6.80 22.91
CA LEU A 423 -18.97 -6.10 21.97
C LEU A 423 -18.65 -4.69 22.46
N GLN A 424 -19.64 -3.96 22.98
CA GLN A 424 -19.43 -2.64 23.59
C GLN A 424 -18.49 -2.69 24.80
N GLU A 425 -18.63 -3.70 25.67
CA GLU A 425 -17.75 -3.91 26.81
C GLU A 425 -16.32 -4.24 26.35
N GLU A 426 -16.18 -5.14 25.37
CA GLU A 426 -14.88 -5.53 24.81
C GLU A 426 -14.14 -4.32 24.26
N VAL A 427 -14.76 -3.54 23.37
CA VAL A 427 -14.08 -2.41 22.72
C VAL A 427 -13.77 -1.27 23.68
N ARG A 428 -14.58 -1.05 24.73
CA ARG A 428 -14.31 -0.08 25.79
C ARG A 428 -13.15 -0.50 26.71
N SER A 429 -12.91 -1.80 26.86
CA SER A 429 -11.82 -2.32 27.67
C SER A 429 -10.44 -2.20 27.01
N LEU A 430 -10.40 -1.88 25.71
CA LEU A 430 -9.16 -1.81 24.94
C LEU A 430 -8.25 -0.68 25.43
N LYS A 431 -6.99 -1.04 25.71
CA LYS A 431 -5.95 -0.10 26.12
C LYS A 431 -5.25 0.53 24.91
N LEU A 432 -6.00 1.34 24.19
CA LEU A 432 -5.52 2.06 23.01
C LEU A 432 -4.64 3.26 23.38
N SER A 433 -3.80 3.70 22.44
CA SER A 433 -2.96 4.89 22.59
C SER A 433 -2.74 5.60 21.25
N GLU A 434 -2.76 6.92 21.27
CA GLU A 434 -2.39 7.79 20.15
C GLU A 434 -0.93 7.60 19.69
N LYS A 435 -0.07 7.06 20.57
CA LYS A 435 1.32 6.67 20.22
C LYS A 435 1.38 5.41 19.37
N ARG A 436 0.27 4.68 19.24
CA ARG A 436 0.09 3.48 18.40
C ARG A 436 -1.10 3.70 17.47
N PRO A 437 -1.00 4.67 16.54
CA PRO A 437 -2.12 5.11 15.72
C PRO A 437 -2.75 3.97 14.91
N GLY A 438 -1.94 3.00 14.47
CA GLY A 438 -2.44 1.82 13.78
C GLY A 438 -3.43 1.00 14.61
N GLU A 439 -3.13 0.68 15.88
CA GLU A 439 -4.05 -0.08 16.74
C GLU A 439 -5.40 0.63 16.88
N VAL A 440 -5.38 1.95 17.01
CA VAL A 440 -6.59 2.77 17.06
C VAL A 440 -7.35 2.65 15.73
N MET A 441 -6.67 2.85 14.59
CA MET A 441 -7.28 2.77 13.26
C MET A 441 -7.93 1.42 12.97
N ALA A 442 -7.28 0.33 13.37
CA ALA A 442 -7.82 -1.03 13.24
C ALA A 442 -9.06 -1.25 14.09
N THR A 443 -9.16 -0.55 15.22
CA THR A 443 -10.27 -0.65 16.16
C THR A 443 -11.50 0.17 15.74
N LEU A 444 -11.33 1.20 14.90
CA LEU A 444 -12.43 2.09 14.47
C LEU A 444 -13.63 1.33 13.88
N TYR A 445 -13.37 0.27 13.11
CA TYR A 445 -14.43 -0.59 12.59
C TYR A 445 -15.31 -1.16 13.70
N TYR A 446 -14.70 -1.65 14.78
CA TYR A 446 -15.41 -2.26 15.89
C TYR A 446 -16.13 -1.25 16.78
N PHE A 447 -15.66 0.00 16.87
CA PHE A 447 -16.46 1.06 17.51
C PHE A 447 -17.77 1.29 16.75
N ARG A 448 -17.75 1.22 15.42
CA ARG A 448 -18.96 1.31 14.60
C ARG A 448 -19.87 0.10 14.79
N GLN A 449 -19.31 -1.11 14.75
CA GLN A 449 -20.08 -2.34 15.00
C GLN A 449 -20.66 -2.36 16.42
N ALA A 450 -19.96 -1.77 17.38
CA ALA A 450 -20.42 -1.57 18.75
C ALA A 450 -21.49 -0.48 18.89
N GLY A 451 -21.78 0.31 17.86
CA GLY A 451 -22.70 1.44 17.92
C GLY A 451 -22.21 2.57 18.82
N LEU A 452 -20.89 2.82 18.84
CA LEU A 452 -20.22 3.83 19.68
C LEU A 452 -19.53 4.91 18.82
N PRO A 453 -20.28 5.64 17.98
CA PRO A 453 -19.72 6.65 17.07
C PRO A 453 -19.00 7.78 17.81
N GLU A 454 -19.39 8.09 19.04
CA GLU A 454 -18.74 9.10 19.90
C GLU A 454 -17.34 8.67 20.34
N ILE A 455 -17.13 7.37 20.56
CA ILE A 455 -15.81 6.82 20.88
C ILE A 455 -14.93 6.82 19.62
N GLU A 456 -15.51 6.48 18.45
CA GLU A 456 -14.81 6.57 17.16
C GLU A 456 -14.31 8.01 16.90
N GLU A 457 -15.19 9.01 17.04
CA GLU A 457 -14.83 10.44 16.86
C GLU A 457 -13.76 10.88 17.85
N SER A 458 -13.92 10.54 19.13
CA SER A 458 -12.95 10.91 20.18
C SER A 458 -11.54 10.41 19.86
N TRP A 459 -11.42 9.17 19.38
CA TRP A 459 -10.13 8.61 18.98
C TRP A 459 -9.59 9.24 17.71
N LEU A 460 -10.42 9.50 16.69
CA LEU A 460 -9.98 10.18 15.47
C LEU A 460 -9.43 11.59 15.76
N LEU A 461 -10.08 12.34 16.66
CA LEU A 461 -9.60 13.66 17.10
C LEU A 461 -8.28 13.56 17.87
N LYS A 462 -8.08 12.53 18.70
CA LYS A 462 -6.79 12.30 19.38
C LYS A 462 -5.68 12.00 18.39
N LEU A 463 -5.96 11.20 17.36
CA LEU A 463 -4.99 10.86 16.30
C LEU A 463 -4.62 12.09 15.47
N GLU A 464 -5.61 12.89 15.07
CA GLU A 464 -5.40 14.15 14.35
C GLU A 464 -4.53 15.12 15.16
N LYS A 465 -4.83 15.31 16.45
CA LYS A 465 -4.01 16.14 17.33
C LYS A 465 -2.58 15.60 17.53
N ALA A 466 -2.40 14.28 17.52
CA ALA A 466 -1.10 13.65 17.72
C ALA A 466 -0.20 13.75 16.48
N ASP A 467 -0.78 13.81 15.28
CA ASP A 467 -0.05 13.89 14.02
C ASP A 467 -0.76 14.82 13.00
N PRO A 468 -0.75 16.15 13.25
CA PRO A 468 -1.51 17.12 12.44
C PRO A 468 -0.91 17.37 11.05
N ASN A 469 0.28 16.82 10.76
CA ASN A 469 0.93 16.96 9.46
C ASN A 469 0.77 15.70 8.60
N SER A 470 0.05 14.69 9.08
CA SER A 470 -0.27 13.49 8.32
C SER A 470 -1.65 13.56 7.73
N TYR A 471 -1.75 13.30 6.42
CA TYR A 471 -3.05 13.28 5.74
C TYR A 471 -3.98 12.17 6.27
N VAL A 472 -3.43 11.09 6.82
CA VAL A 472 -4.18 9.88 7.21
C VAL A 472 -5.22 10.17 8.29
N PRO A 473 -4.87 10.71 9.48
CA PRO A 473 -5.87 11.02 10.50
C PRO A 473 -6.92 12.03 10.02
N HIS A 474 -6.50 13.08 9.29
CA HIS A 474 -7.42 14.06 8.70
C HIS A 474 -8.43 13.40 7.74
N MET A 475 -7.98 12.55 6.83
CA MET A 475 -8.88 11.86 5.88
C MET A 475 -9.77 10.83 6.59
N LYS A 476 -9.30 10.14 7.64
CA LYS A 476 -10.15 9.24 8.44
C LYS A 476 -11.25 10.01 9.17
N LEU A 477 -10.93 11.18 9.72
CA LEU A 477 -11.89 12.06 10.39
C LEU A 477 -12.89 12.68 9.39
N ALA A 478 -12.43 13.11 8.21
CA ALA A 478 -13.30 13.56 7.13
C ALA A 478 -14.31 12.47 6.72
N ASN A 479 -13.83 11.24 6.49
CA ASN A 479 -14.68 10.11 6.15
C ASN A 479 -15.68 9.75 7.27
N TYR A 480 -15.28 9.89 8.54
CA TYR A 480 -16.20 9.77 9.67
C TYR A 480 -17.33 10.78 9.57
N TYR A 481 -17.01 12.05 9.34
CA TYR A 481 -18.03 13.10 9.22
C TYR A 481 -18.92 12.93 7.99
N VAL A 482 -18.38 12.49 6.85
CA VAL A 482 -19.17 12.16 5.65
C VAL A 482 -20.21 11.08 5.96
N ARG A 483 -19.82 9.97 6.60
CA ARG A 483 -20.77 8.90 6.97
C ARG A 483 -21.89 9.38 7.88
N ASN A 484 -21.59 10.35 8.74
CA ASN A 484 -22.55 10.97 9.67
C ASN A 484 -23.25 12.20 9.09
N LYS A 485 -23.11 12.47 7.78
CA LYS A 485 -23.69 13.62 7.07
C LYS A 485 -23.31 14.98 7.67
N ALA A 486 -22.18 15.05 8.38
CA ALA A 486 -21.64 16.26 9.00
C ALA A 486 -20.66 16.96 8.06
N TYR A 487 -21.09 17.30 6.84
CA TYR A 487 -20.22 17.77 5.76
C TYR A 487 -19.43 19.04 6.10
N GLU A 488 -20.01 19.95 6.90
CA GLU A 488 -19.31 21.16 7.37
C GLU A 488 -18.09 20.84 8.25
N LYS A 489 -18.17 19.79 9.07
CA LYS A 489 -17.01 19.30 9.84
C LYS A 489 -16.03 18.52 8.94
N ALA A 490 -16.53 17.84 7.91
CA ALA A 490 -15.72 17.06 6.99
C ALA A 490 -14.83 17.92 6.09
N LEU A 491 -15.33 19.07 5.62
CA LEU A 491 -14.66 19.92 4.63
C LEU A 491 -13.24 20.38 5.03
N PRO A 492 -13.00 20.97 6.22
CA PRO A 492 -11.65 21.41 6.59
C PRO A 492 -10.67 20.25 6.69
N GLN A 493 -11.13 19.09 7.18
CA GLN A 493 -10.33 17.87 7.31
C GLN A 493 -9.94 17.30 5.94
N ALA A 494 -10.90 17.23 5.00
CA ALA A 494 -10.66 16.74 3.65
C ALA A 494 -9.72 17.65 2.85
N LYS A 495 -9.86 18.97 2.96
CA LYS A 495 -8.96 19.94 2.32
C LYS A 495 -7.52 19.76 2.77
N LEU A 496 -7.31 19.74 4.09
CA LEU A 496 -5.98 19.58 4.67
C LEU A 496 -5.36 18.23 4.30
N ALA A 497 -6.13 17.14 4.31
CA ALA A 497 -5.63 15.84 3.87
C ALA A 497 -5.22 15.81 2.38
N VAL A 498 -5.92 16.54 1.50
CA VAL A 498 -5.53 16.66 0.08
C VAL A 498 -4.25 17.47 -0.07
N GLU A 499 -4.04 18.51 0.75
CA GLU A 499 -2.83 19.34 0.75
C GLU A 499 -1.61 18.55 1.27
N LEU A 500 -1.78 17.73 2.31
CA LEU A 500 -0.71 16.94 2.92
C LEU A 500 -0.37 15.64 2.17
N GLY A 501 -1.31 15.09 1.39
CA GLY A 501 -1.16 13.77 0.77
C GLY A 501 -0.53 13.81 -0.63
N GLU A 502 0.52 13.00 -0.85
CA GLU A 502 1.11 12.83 -2.19
C GLU A 502 0.56 11.62 -2.95
N ASP A 503 0.36 10.48 -2.26
CA ASP A 503 -0.23 9.25 -2.81
C ASP A 503 -1.66 9.12 -2.28
N LEU A 504 -2.62 8.66 -3.11
CA LEU A 504 -4.07 8.65 -2.83
C LEU A 504 -4.81 9.98 -3.01
N ARG A 505 -4.18 10.98 -3.66
CA ARG A 505 -4.91 12.19 -4.08
C ARG A 505 -6.19 11.87 -4.82
N LEU A 506 -6.25 10.81 -5.64
CA LEU A 506 -7.50 10.47 -6.34
C LEU A 506 -8.68 10.16 -5.42
N HIS A 507 -8.51 9.29 -4.43
CA HIS A 507 -9.59 8.99 -3.47
C HIS A 507 -9.87 10.19 -2.56
N ASN A 508 -8.83 10.89 -2.10
CA ASN A 508 -8.99 12.06 -1.24
C ASN A 508 -9.70 13.22 -1.97
N LEU A 509 -9.36 13.46 -3.24
CA LEU A 509 -9.99 14.43 -4.12
C LEU A 509 -11.43 14.01 -4.45
N GLN A 510 -11.70 12.72 -4.67
CA GLN A 510 -13.06 12.22 -4.82
C GLN A 510 -13.89 12.55 -3.58
N THR A 511 -13.41 12.20 -2.38
CA THR A 511 -14.10 12.50 -1.11
C THR A 511 -14.28 14.01 -0.92
N LEU A 512 -13.27 14.83 -1.23
CA LEU A 512 -13.39 16.29 -1.15
C LEU A 512 -14.45 16.84 -2.12
N ALA A 513 -14.48 16.34 -3.36
CA ALA A 513 -15.48 16.73 -4.36
C ALA A 513 -16.89 16.33 -3.94
N GLU A 514 -17.07 15.14 -3.35
CA GLU A 514 -18.34 14.68 -2.77
C GLU A 514 -18.80 15.62 -1.65
N ILE A 515 -17.92 15.98 -0.71
CA ILE A 515 -18.23 16.92 0.37
C ILE A 515 -18.65 18.29 -0.20
N GLN A 516 -17.89 18.81 -1.17
CA GLN A 516 -18.19 20.11 -1.80
C GLN A 516 -19.54 20.10 -2.53
N LYS A 517 -19.86 19.00 -3.23
CA LYS A 517 -21.17 18.80 -3.87
C LYS A 517 -22.31 18.87 -2.85
N GLU A 518 -22.21 18.14 -1.74
CA GLU A 518 -23.24 18.11 -0.68
C GLU A 518 -23.40 19.47 0.01
N LEU A 519 -22.31 20.24 0.13
CA LEU A 519 -22.32 21.62 0.63
C LEU A 519 -22.73 22.66 -0.42
N LYS A 520 -23.14 22.23 -1.63
CA LYS A 520 -23.53 23.09 -2.76
C LYS A 520 -22.41 24.05 -3.22
N GLN A 521 -21.15 23.72 -2.96
CA GLN A 521 -19.94 24.42 -3.42
C GLN A 521 -19.59 23.95 -4.84
N LYS A 522 -20.45 24.29 -5.81
CA LYS A 522 -20.41 23.71 -7.17
C LYS A 522 -19.10 24.02 -7.91
N ASP A 523 -18.59 25.23 -7.81
CA ASP A 523 -17.42 25.67 -8.55
C ASP A 523 -16.15 25.02 -7.98
N GLU A 524 -16.06 24.92 -6.66
CA GLU A 524 -14.99 24.22 -5.96
C GLU A 524 -15.02 22.72 -6.27
N ALA A 525 -16.19 22.09 -6.26
CA ALA A 525 -16.35 20.68 -6.62
C ALA A 525 -15.87 20.41 -8.04
N LYS A 526 -16.25 21.26 -9.01
CA LYS A 526 -15.78 21.14 -10.41
C LYS A 526 -14.26 21.24 -10.51
N LYS A 527 -13.65 22.23 -9.82
CA LYS A 527 -12.19 22.39 -9.79
C LYS A 527 -11.49 21.18 -9.18
N THR A 528 -12.00 20.65 -8.07
CA THR A 528 -11.44 19.44 -7.43
C THR A 528 -11.50 18.24 -8.38
N ILE A 529 -12.62 18.05 -9.08
CA ILE A 529 -12.78 16.96 -10.06
C ILE A 529 -11.82 17.13 -11.24
N GLU A 530 -11.63 18.35 -11.76
CA GLU A 530 -10.68 18.61 -12.84
C GLU A 530 -9.24 18.27 -12.44
N ILE A 531 -8.83 18.62 -11.22
CA ILE A 531 -7.53 18.23 -10.66
C ILE A 531 -7.40 16.71 -10.59
N ALA A 532 -8.44 16.02 -10.12
CA ALA A 532 -8.44 14.56 -10.02
C ALA A 532 -8.34 13.88 -11.40
N LEU A 533 -9.12 14.34 -12.38
CA LEU A 533 -9.10 13.80 -13.74
C LEU A 533 -7.81 14.11 -14.52
N ALA A 534 -7.10 15.18 -14.14
CA ALA A 534 -5.78 15.49 -14.70
C ALA A 534 -4.65 14.62 -14.15
N HIS A 535 -4.88 13.90 -13.03
CA HIS A 535 -3.87 13.07 -12.40
C HIS A 535 -3.52 11.86 -13.30
N PRO A 536 -2.24 11.62 -13.65
CA PRO A 536 -1.87 10.56 -14.61
C PRO A 536 -2.36 9.16 -14.22
N GLU A 537 -2.32 8.84 -12.92
CA GLU A 537 -2.72 7.52 -12.42
C GLU A 537 -4.23 7.24 -12.56
N VAL A 538 -5.08 8.25 -12.81
CA VAL A 538 -6.55 8.05 -12.91
C VAL A 538 -6.95 7.11 -14.04
N LYS A 539 -6.06 6.94 -15.03
CA LYS A 539 -6.24 6.03 -16.18
C LYS A 539 -5.77 4.59 -15.91
N GLU A 540 -5.13 4.34 -14.78
CA GLU A 540 -4.70 2.99 -14.41
C GLU A 540 -5.93 2.15 -14.02
N GLU A 541 -5.93 0.87 -14.38
CA GLU A 541 -7.07 -0.04 -14.14
C GLU A 541 -7.48 -0.07 -12.65
N ARG A 542 -6.52 0.07 -11.72
CA ARG A 542 -6.80 0.11 -10.28
C ARG A 542 -7.67 1.30 -9.83
N PHE A 543 -7.76 2.37 -10.62
CA PHE A 543 -8.58 3.57 -10.32
C PHE A 543 -9.82 3.70 -11.20
N LYS A 544 -10.17 2.68 -11.99
CA LYS A 544 -11.31 2.72 -12.91
C LYS A 544 -12.64 3.09 -12.25
N GLU A 545 -12.93 2.57 -11.06
CA GLU A 545 -14.15 2.92 -10.32
C GLU A 545 -14.09 4.35 -9.77
N VAL A 546 -12.92 4.83 -9.37
CA VAL A 546 -12.73 6.23 -8.95
C VAL A 546 -12.95 7.17 -10.14
N LEU A 547 -12.39 6.85 -11.31
CA LEU A 547 -12.61 7.60 -12.55
C LEU A 547 -14.10 7.68 -12.87
N LYS A 548 -14.81 6.54 -12.86
CA LYS A 548 -16.25 6.48 -13.11
C LYS A 548 -17.05 7.31 -12.09
N SER A 549 -16.67 7.27 -10.82
CA SER A 549 -17.28 8.08 -9.77
C SER A 549 -17.08 9.57 -10.01
N LEU A 550 -15.86 9.99 -10.34
CA LEU A 550 -15.52 11.39 -10.65
C LEU A 550 -16.26 11.90 -11.90
N GLU A 551 -16.37 11.08 -12.95
CA GLU A 551 -17.15 11.40 -14.15
C GLU A 551 -18.64 11.56 -13.85
N GLN A 552 -19.19 10.70 -12.98
CA GLN A 552 -20.58 10.81 -12.54
C GLN A 552 -20.80 12.06 -11.70
N LEU A 553 -19.91 12.37 -10.74
CA LEU A 553 -19.96 13.61 -9.95
C LEU A 553 -19.91 14.84 -10.85
N LYS A 554 -19.06 14.83 -11.89
CA LYS A 554 -19.00 15.90 -12.89
C LYS A 554 -20.33 16.10 -13.62
N LYS A 555 -21.02 15.01 -13.95
CA LYS A 555 -22.32 15.05 -14.63
C LYS A 555 -23.44 15.57 -13.72
N ASP A 556 -23.36 15.30 -12.43
CA ASP A 556 -24.38 15.68 -11.45
C ASP A 556 -24.32 17.18 -11.06
N LEU A 557 -23.22 17.88 -11.32
CA LEU A 557 -22.94 19.27 -10.88
C LEU A 557 -23.36 20.36 -11.88
#